data_AF-A0A816HMZ5-F1
#
_entry.id   AF-A0A816HMZ5-F1
#
_cell.length_a   1.000
_cell.length_b   1.000
_cell.length_c   1.000
_cell.angle_alpha   90.00
_cell.angle_beta   90.00
_cell.angle_gamma   90.00
#
_symmetry.space_group_name_H-M   'P 1'
#
loop_
_entity.id
_entity.type
_entity.pdbx_description
1 polymer ?
#
loop_
_entity_poly.entity_id
_entity_poly.type
_entity_poly.pdbx_seq_one_letter_code
_entity_poly.pdbx_strand_id
1 'polypeptide(L)'
;LFREFPYAKQPAEYIIWRAGNSLKQPLSSVHISKYAKDIINQCWSFVPDDRPDFAMLCKSLSKMPGKRPLVRSPSTPLQYNTRPHVEAQF
;
A
#
# COMPACT_ATOMS: atom_id res chain seq x y z
N LEU A 1 5.00 5.15 0.65
CA LEU A 1 4.00 4.32 -0.04
C LEU A 1 2.67 5.01 0.15
N PHE A 2 1.96 5.27 -0.95
CA PHE A 2 0.70 6.03 -1.07
C PHE A 2 0.13 6.65 0.21
N ARG A 3 0.03 7.99 0.23
CA ARG A 3 -0.65 8.70 1.32
C ARG A 3 -2.17 8.46 1.34
N GLU A 4 -2.72 7.92 0.25
CA GLU A 4 -4.15 7.65 0.07
C GLU A 4 -4.38 6.24 -0.49
N PHE A 5 -5.54 5.66 -0.19
CA PHE A 5 -5.94 4.37 -0.77
C PHE A 5 -6.20 4.48 -2.28
N PRO A 6 -6.06 3.38 -3.04
CA PRO A 6 -6.55 3.33 -4.41
C PRO A 6 -8.00 3.80 -4.49
N TYR A 7 -8.31 4.63 -5.48
CA TYR A 7 -9.65 5.20 -5.72
C TYR A 7 -10.23 6.07 -4.59
N ALA A 8 -9.42 6.67 -3.71
CA ALA A 8 -9.90 7.47 -2.58
C ALA A 8 -10.88 8.62 -2.92
N LYS A 9 -10.93 9.07 -4.19
CA LYS A 9 -11.81 10.15 -4.67
C LYS A 9 -12.99 9.66 -5.52
N GLN A 10 -13.23 8.35 -5.58
CA GLN A 10 -14.29 7.75 -6.38
C GLN A 10 -15.47 7.33 -5.50
N PRO A 11 -16.70 7.37 -6.02
CA PRO A 11 -17.87 6.87 -5.30
C PRO A 11 -17.79 5.34 -5.12
N ALA A 12 -18.45 4.83 -4.08
CA ALA A 12 -18.37 3.42 -3.71
C ALA A 12 -18.86 2.48 -4.82
N GLU A 13 -19.93 2.87 -5.52
CA GLU A 13 -20.53 2.15 -6.64
C GLU A 13 -19.51 1.95 -7.78
N TYR A 14 -18.71 2.99 -8.06
CA TYR A 14 -17.66 2.91 -9.06
C TYR A 14 -16.57 1.92 -8.65
N ILE A 15 -16.18 1.93 -7.37
CA ILE A 15 -15.14 1.03 -6.84
C ILE A 15 -15.63 -0.43 -6.88
N ILE A 16 -16.86 -0.68 -6.43
CA ILE A 16 -17.49 -2.01 -6.45
C ILE A 16 -17.56 -2.54 -7.89
N TRP A 17 -18.06 -1.71 -8.82
CA TRP A 17 -18.15 -2.10 -10.22
C TRP A 17 -16.77 -2.40 -10.83
N ARG A 18 -15.77 -1.53 -10.61
CA ARG A 18 -14.40 -1.74 -11.08
C ARG A 18 -13.80 -3.04 -10.56
N ALA A 19 -13.89 -3.26 -9.24
CA ALA A 19 -13.35 -4.45 -8.59
C ALA A 19 -14.02 -5.74 -9.07
N GLY A 20 -15.34 -5.71 -9.29
CA GLY A 20 -16.10 -6.83 -9.85
C GLY A 20 -15.72 -7.16 -11.30
N ASN A 21 -15.24 -6.18 -12.08
CA ASN A 21 -14.87 -6.35 -13.48
C ASN A 21 -13.36 -6.59 -13.70
N SER A 22 -12.63 -7.04 -12.68
CA SER A 22 -11.16 -7.25 -12.76
C SER A 22 -10.35 -5.98 -13.07
N LEU A 23 -10.92 -4.79 -12.92
CA LEU A 23 -10.25 -3.52 -13.26
C LEU A 23 -9.46 -2.99 -12.05
N LYS A 24 -8.14 -3.10 -12.12
CA LYS A 24 -7.20 -2.60 -11.10
C LYS A 24 -6.90 -1.11 -11.29
N GLN A 25 -6.37 -0.45 -10.26
CA GLN A 25 -5.88 0.91 -10.42
C GLN A 25 -4.59 0.86 -11.24
N PRO A 26 -4.46 1.64 -12.33
CA PRO A 26 -3.21 1.69 -13.06
C PRO A 26 -2.07 2.13 -12.13
N LEU A 27 -1.03 1.31 -12.06
CA LEU A 27 0.19 1.62 -11.30
C LEU A 27 1.22 2.40 -12.14
N SER A 28 0.89 2.75 -13.38
CA SER A 28 1.77 3.48 -14.30
C SER A 28 2.14 4.86 -13.76
N SER A 29 1.16 5.61 -13.26
CA SER A 29 1.35 6.95 -12.65
C SER A 29 2.03 6.93 -11.28
N VAL A 30 2.26 5.74 -10.71
CA VAL A 30 2.83 5.59 -9.38
C VAL A 30 4.35 5.50 -9.48
N HIS A 31 5.04 6.41 -8.80
CA HIS A 31 6.49 6.41 -8.67
C HIS A 31 6.98 5.41 -7.59
N ILE A 32 6.90 4.12 -7.90
CA ILE A 32 7.51 3.03 -7.12
C ILE A 32 8.33 2.11 -8.05
N SER A 33 9.21 1.28 -7.47
CA SER A 33 10.03 0.35 -8.25
C SER A 33 9.16 -0.64 -9.05
N LYS A 34 9.64 -1.05 -10.23
CA LYS A 34 8.96 -2.05 -11.07
C LYS A 34 8.59 -3.29 -10.28
N TYR A 35 9.55 -3.81 -9.51
CA TYR A 35 9.35 -4.99 -8.66
C TYR A 35 8.24 -4.81 -7.60
N ALA A 36 8.09 -3.62 -7.03
CA ALA A 36 6.96 -3.35 -6.12
C ALA A 36 5.61 -3.31 -6.87
N LYS A 37 5.58 -2.79 -8.10
CA LYS A 37 4.38 -2.85 -8.97
C LYS A 37 4.03 -4.30 -9.31
N ASP A 38 5.03 -5.13 -9.59
CA ASP A 38 4.83 -6.55 -9.91
C ASP A 38 4.23 -7.31 -8.71
N ILE A 39 4.73 -7.08 -7.49
CA ILE A 39 4.15 -7.64 -6.26
C ILE A 39 2.68 -7.20 -6.10
N ILE A 40 2.37 -5.91 -6.25
CA ILE A 40 1.00 -5.40 -6.11
C ILE A 40 0.08 -6.06 -7.17
N ASN A 41 0.53 -6.17 -8.42
CA ASN A 41 -0.24 -6.79 -9.49
C ASN A 41 -0.58 -8.27 -9.19
N GLN A 42 0.38 -9.00 -8.60
CA GLN A 42 0.20 -10.39 -8.19
C GLN A 42 -0.80 -10.50 -7.02
N CYS A 43 -0.65 -9.67 -5.99
CA CYS A 43 -1.58 -9.62 -4.86
C CYS A 43 -3.02 -9.23 -5.27
N TRP A 44 -3.16 -8.41 -6.32
CA TRP A 44 -4.44 -8.04 -6.89
C TRP A 44 -4.91 -8.97 -8.01
N SER A 45 -4.39 -10.20 -8.14
CA SER A 45 -4.93 -11.12 -9.15
C SER A 45 -6.43 -11.33 -8.95
N PHE A 46 -7.18 -11.31 -10.05
CA PHE A 46 -8.62 -11.56 -9.98
C PHE A 46 -8.88 -13.04 -9.64
N VAL A 47 -8.07 -13.93 -10.18
CA VAL A 47 -8.04 -15.36 -9.83
C VAL A 47 -7.40 -15.50 -8.44
N PRO A 48 -8.12 -16.03 -7.44
CA PRO A 48 -7.59 -16.15 -6.08
C PRO A 48 -6.33 -17.01 -5.99
N ASP A 49 -6.26 -18.08 -6.77
CA ASP A 49 -5.15 -19.06 -6.75
C ASP A 49 -3.83 -18.49 -7.30
N ASP A 50 -3.90 -17.41 -8.11
CA ASP A 50 -2.71 -16.71 -8.61
C ASP A 50 -2.07 -15.79 -7.55
N ARG A 51 -2.77 -15.54 -6.43
CA ARG A 51 -2.30 -14.64 -5.38
C ARG A 51 -1.22 -15.37 -4.56
N PRO A 52 -0.11 -14.70 -4.25
CA PRO A 52 0.93 -15.31 -3.45
C PRO A 52 0.44 -15.51 -2.02
N ASP A 53 0.82 -16.63 -1.41
CA ASP A 53 0.68 -16.79 0.02
C ASP A 53 1.59 -15.81 0.78
N PHE A 54 1.39 -15.73 2.10
CA PHE A 54 2.15 -14.81 2.93
C PHE A 54 3.66 -15.11 2.94
N ALA A 55 4.06 -16.38 2.89
CA ALA A 55 5.47 -16.77 2.91
C ALA A 55 6.18 -16.38 1.61
N MET A 56 5.53 -16.57 0.46
CA MET A 56 5.96 -16.11 -0.85
C MET A 56 6.10 -14.59 -0.86
N LEU A 57 5.11 -13.86 -0.33
CA LEU A 57 5.15 -12.41 -0.23
C LEU A 57 6.34 -11.94 0.63
N CYS A 58 6.59 -12.57 1.78
CA CYS A 58 7.75 -12.26 2.63
C CYS A 58 9.08 -12.44 1.89
N LYS A 59 9.23 -13.55 1.15
CA LYS A 59 10.41 -13.84 0.32
C LYS A 59 10.56 -12.84 -0.82
N SER A 60 9.47 -12.45 -1.48
CA SER A 60 9.51 -11.46 -2.55
C SER A 60 9.90 -10.09 -1.99
N LEU A 61 9.28 -9.70 -0.88
CA LEU A 61 9.58 -8.47 -0.19
C LEU A 61 11.05 -8.42 0.22
N SER A 62 11.63 -9.45 0.85
CA SER A 62 13.03 -9.42 1.35
C SER A 62 14.07 -9.09 0.26
N LYS A 63 13.77 -9.37 -1.00
CA LYS A 63 14.64 -9.10 -2.16
C LYS A 63 14.60 -7.64 -2.67
N MET A 64 13.72 -6.78 -2.15
CA MET A 64 13.64 -5.39 -2.63
C MET A 64 14.87 -4.57 -2.23
N PRO A 65 15.48 -3.82 -3.16
CA PRO A 65 16.55 -2.87 -2.82
C PRO A 65 15.99 -1.70 -1.99
N GLY A 66 16.77 -1.19 -1.04
CA GLY A 66 16.35 -0.09 -0.16
C GLY A 66 15.59 -0.52 1.11
N LYS A 67 15.59 -1.81 1.41
CA LYS A 67 15.20 -2.34 2.72
C LYS A 67 16.17 -1.80 3.77
N ARG A 68 15.82 -0.71 4.45
CA ARG A 68 16.11 -0.72 5.89
C ARG A 68 15.45 -1.98 6.43
N PRO A 69 16.16 -2.84 7.18
CA PRO A 69 15.49 -3.91 7.91
C PRO A 69 14.25 -3.30 8.56
N LEU A 70 13.11 -3.98 8.46
CA LEU A 70 12.01 -3.67 9.36
C LEU A 70 12.53 -4.03 10.76
N VAL A 71 13.28 -3.10 11.36
CA VAL A 71 13.54 -3.08 12.79
C VAL A 71 12.15 -2.89 13.35
N ARG A 72 11.52 -4.01 13.69
CA ARG A 72 10.28 -3.97 14.44
C ARG A 72 10.57 -3.11 15.67
N SER A 73 9.69 -2.15 15.95
CA SER A 73 9.80 -1.43 17.22
C SER A 73 9.69 -2.46 18.35
N PRO A 74 10.61 -2.47 19.33
CA PRO A 74 10.51 -3.32 20.51
C PRO A 74 9.43 -2.70 21.40
N SER A 75 8.16 -3.01 21.14
CA SER A 75 7.04 -2.65 22.02
C SER A 75 6.84 -1.14 22.31
N THR A 76 7.55 -0.23 21.63
CA THR A 76 7.53 1.20 21.97
C THR A 76 6.46 1.93 21.15
N PRO A 77 5.52 2.66 21.77
CA PRO A 77 4.51 3.41 21.05
C PRO A 77 5.18 4.53 20.23
N LEU A 78 4.83 4.60 18.94
CA LEU A 78 5.23 5.70 18.07
C LEU A 78 4.59 6.98 18.62
N GLN A 79 5.37 7.87 19.22
CA GLN A 79 4.87 9.19 19.59
C GLN A 79 4.49 9.94 18.32
N TYR A 80 3.19 10.03 18.07
CA TYR A 80 2.62 10.90 17.05
C TYR A 80 2.94 12.33 17.49
N ASN A 81 3.96 12.95 16.90
CA ASN A 81 4.24 14.36 17.17
C ASN A 81 3.10 15.16 16.53
N THR A 82 2.02 15.36 17.28
CA THR A 82 0.96 16.31 16.98
C THR A 82 1.62 17.68 16.87
N ARG A 83 1.76 18.19 15.64
CA ARG A 83 1.90 19.63 15.46
C ARG A 83 0.59 20.26 15.92
N PRO A 84 0.55 21.11 16.95
CA PRO A 84 -0.66 21.88 17.22
C PRO A 84 -0.77 22.95 16.12
N HIS A 85 -1.86 22.90 15.36
CA HIS A 85 -2.36 24.08 14.70
C HIS A 85 -2.99 24.97 15.79
N VAL A 86 -2.27 26.05 16.09
CA VAL A 86 -2.74 27.40 16.46
C VAL A 86 -3.95 27.52 17.39
N GLU A 87 -3.74 28.04 18.60
CA GLU A 87 -4.68 28.93 19.29
C GLU A 87 -3.90 30.06 20.00
N ALA A 88 -4.62 31.16 20.20
CA ALA A 88 -4.14 32.55 20.26
C ALA A 88 -3.61 33.01 21.65
N GLN A 89 -3.09 34.25 21.65
CA GLN A 89 -2.98 35.20 22.78
C GLN A 89 -1.89 34.88 23.83
N PHE A 90 -0.90 35.72 24.16
CA PHE A 90 -0.64 37.16 24.04
C PHE A 90 0.84 37.40 23.70
#